data_AF-A0A2E8CX72-F1
#
_entry.id   AF-A0A2E8CX72-F1
#
_cell.length_a   1.000
_cell.length_b   1.000
_cell.length_c   1.000
_cell.angle_alpha   90.00
_cell.angle_beta   90.00
_cell.angle_gamma   90.00
#
_symmetry.space_group_name_H-M   'P 1'
#
loop_
_entity.id
_entity.type
_entity.pdbx_description
1 polymer ?
#
loop_
_entity_poly.entity_id
_entity_poly.type
_entity_poly.pdbx_seq_one_letter_code
_entity_poly.pdbx_strand_id
1 'polypeptide(L)'
;MIKTYFFYGVIGLVGFSVIAFFLFHLGKGLLGMFSDWRLHKDLDELEAEGESRRQAKAEANVTRLDNGCEHDFDGGLGGFPAGVCPKCGIAKDKPNGPCDHVWRAGEGAIPHSTCEKCGRKYNAVSAGNV
;
A
#
# COMPACT_ATOMS: atom_id res chain seq x y z
N MET A 1 -27.05 40.86 -57.03
CA MET A 1 -27.62 39.81 -56.14
C MET A 1 -26.63 38.70 -55.79
N ILE A 2 -25.95 38.05 -56.73
CA ILE A 2 -24.96 36.97 -56.46
C ILE A 2 -23.87 37.35 -55.44
N LYS A 3 -23.31 38.56 -55.54
CA LYS A 3 -22.26 39.03 -54.62
C LYS A 3 -22.74 39.11 -53.16
N THR A 4 -23.98 39.52 -52.92
CA THR A 4 -24.54 39.68 -51.58
C THR A 4 -24.74 38.34 -50.87
N TYR A 5 -25.26 37.33 -51.59
CA TYR A 5 -25.39 35.96 -51.05
C TYR A 5 -24.04 35.32 -50.73
N PHE A 6 -23.02 35.60 -51.55
CA PHE A 6 -21.65 35.15 -51.28
C PHE A 6 -21.13 35.72 -49.95
N PHE A 7 -21.28 37.03 -49.72
CA PHE A 7 -20.85 37.65 -48.46
C PHE A 7 -21.60 37.09 -47.24
N TYR A 8 -22.91 36.90 -47.32
CA TYR A 8 -23.66 36.26 -46.23
C TYR A 8 -23.25 34.81 -45.99
N GLY A 9 -22.93 34.06 -47.04
CA GLY A 9 -22.40 32.69 -46.93
C GLY A 9 -21.06 32.65 -46.20
N VAL A 10 -20.14 33.56 -46.54
CA VAL A 10 -18.83 33.66 -45.86
C VAL A 10 -18.99 34.07 -44.39
N ILE A 11 -19.83 35.06 -44.09
CA ILE A 11 -20.09 35.48 -42.71
C ILE A 11 -20.71 34.33 -41.90
N GLY A 12 -21.66 33.59 -42.49
CA GLY A 12 -22.26 32.41 -41.86
C GLY A 12 -21.24 31.31 -41.58
N LEU A 13 -20.34 31.03 -42.52
CA LEU A 13 -19.30 30.02 -42.37
C LEU A 13 -18.26 30.40 -41.31
N VAL A 14 -17.86 31.68 -41.26
CA VAL A 14 -16.97 32.20 -40.21
C VAL A 14 -17.66 32.17 -38.84
N GLY A 15 -18.93 32.56 -38.76
CA GLY A 15 -19.68 32.45 -37.51
C GLY A 15 -19.80 31.00 -37.04
N PHE A 16 -20.10 30.08 -37.95
CA PHE A 16 -20.18 28.65 -37.65
C PHE A 16 -18.83 28.07 -37.20
N SER A 17 -17.72 28.45 -37.84
CA SER A 17 -16.39 27.93 -37.46
C SER A 17 -15.97 28.40 -36.07
N VAL A 18 -16.29 29.64 -35.70
CA VAL A 18 -16.05 30.16 -34.34
C VAL A 18 -16.89 29.39 -33.31
N ILE A 19 -18.17 29.16 -33.58
CA ILE A 19 -19.03 28.38 -32.68
C ILE A 19 -18.51 26.95 -32.54
N ALA A 20 -18.17 26.29 -33.65
CA ALA A 20 -17.61 24.94 -33.65
C ALA A 20 -16.29 24.86 -32.87
N PHE A 21 -15.44 25.88 -32.97
CA PHE A 21 -14.20 25.97 -32.20
C PHE A 21 -14.47 26.03 -30.69
N PHE A 22 -15.39 26.89 -30.24
CA PHE A 22 -15.74 26.97 -28.82
C PHE A 22 -16.38 25.67 -28.31
N LEU A 23 -17.28 25.05 -29.08
CA LEU A 23 -17.89 23.77 -28.72
C LEU A 23 -16.85 22.66 -28.62
N PHE A 24 -15.88 22.62 -29.53
CA PHE A 24 -14.78 21.66 -29.48
C PHE A 24 -13.94 21.84 -28.21
N HIS A 25 -13.58 23.08 -27.86
CA HIS A 25 -12.82 23.36 -26.65
C HIS A 25 -13.61 23.06 -25.37
N LEU A 26 -14.90 23.38 -25.35
CA LEU A 26 -15.78 23.04 -24.23
C LEU A 26 -15.89 21.53 -24.05
N GLY A 27 -16.13 20.79 -25.14
CA GLY A 27 -16.18 19.33 -25.11
C GLY A 27 -14.88 18.72 -24.62
N LYS A 28 -13.73 19.22 -25.08
CA LYS A 28 -12.42 18.78 -24.61
C LYS A 28 -12.21 19.07 -23.11
N GLY A 29 -12.64 20.24 -22.63
CA GLY A 29 -12.57 20.61 -21.21
C GLY A 29 -13.44 19.71 -20.33
N LEU A 30 -14.68 19.44 -20.75
CA LEU A 30 -15.59 18.53 -20.05
C LEU A 30 -15.05 17.10 -20.00
N LEU A 31 -14.49 16.61 -21.10
CA LEU A 31 -13.85 15.29 -21.13
C LEU A 31 -12.63 15.21 -20.20
N GLY A 32 -11.81 16.26 -20.14
CA GLY A 32 -10.69 16.35 -19.20
C GLY A 32 -11.17 16.30 -17.75
N MET A 33 -12.14 17.14 -17.39
CA MET A 33 -12.73 17.17 -16.04
C MET A 33 -13.36 15.83 -15.65
N PHE A 34 -14.05 15.15 -16.59
CA PHE A 34 -14.62 13.83 -16.33
C PHE A 34 -13.54 12.76 -16.11
N SER A 35 -12.47 12.79 -16.89
CA SER A 35 -11.32 11.89 -16.72
C SER A 35 -10.66 12.09 -15.36
N ASP A 36 -10.43 13.34 -14.95
CA ASP A 36 -9.81 13.67 -13.67
C ASP A 36 -10.72 13.25 -12.50
N TRP A 37 -12.03 13.52 -12.60
CA TRP A 37 -13.00 13.07 -11.60
C TRP A 37 -13.00 11.55 -11.44
N ARG A 38 -12.96 10.81 -12.55
CA ARG A 38 -12.88 9.34 -12.53
C ARG A 38 -11.58 8.86 -11.88
N LEU A 39 -10.46 9.47 -12.26
CA LEU A 39 -9.16 9.12 -11.70
C LEU A 39 -9.12 9.33 -10.17
N HIS A 40 -9.68 10.45 -9.69
CA HIS A 40 -9.80 10.70 -8.26
C HIS A 40 -10.66 9.64 -7.55
N LYS A 41 -11.78 9.24 -8.16
CA LYS A 41 -12.61 8.16 -7.61
C LYS A 41 -11.87 6.83 -7.52
N ASP A 42 -11.13 6.46 -8.56
CA ASP A 42 -10.34 5.24 -8.57
C ASP A 42 -9.23 5.28 -7.50
N LEU A 43 -8.63 6.46 -7.27
CA LEU A 43 -7.63 6.66 -6.19
C LEU A 43 -8.25 6.55 -4.79
N ASP A 44 -9.42 7.17 -4.57
CA ASP A 44 -10.14 7.07 -3.29
C ASP A 44 -10.50 5.61 -2.96
N GLU A 45 -10.91 4.82 -3.96
CA GLU A 45 -11.23 3.40 -3.80
C GLU A 45 -9.99 2.58 -3.43
N LEU A 46 -8.86 2.82 -4.11
CA LEU A 46 -7.59 2.17 -3.77
C LEU A 46 -7.08 2.54 -2.38
N GLU A 47 -7.27 3.80 -1.96
CA GLU A 47 -6.91 4.24 -0.61
C GLU A 47 -7.77 3.54 0.44
N ALA A 48 -9.09 3.45 0.23
CA ALA A 48 -10.01 2.73 1.10
C ALA A 48 -9.69 1.22 1.18
N GLU A 49 -9.35 0.59 0.05
CA GLU A 49 -8.85 -0.78 0.04
C GLU A 49 -7.52 -0.93 0.79
N GLY A 50 -6.61 0.02 0.64
CA GLY A 50 -5.33 0.05 1.36
C GLY A 50 -5.52 0.17 2.86
N GLU A 51 -6.40 1.06 3.30
CA GLU A 51 -6.74 1.26 4.71
C GLU A 51 -7.41 0.03 5.33
N SER A 52 -8.40 -0.55 4.66
CA SER A 52 -9.07 -1.76 5.14
C SER A 52 -8.09 -2.92 5.29
N ARG A 53 -7.15 -3.11 4.35
CA ARG A 53 -6.08 -4.11 4.48
C ARG A 53 -5.13 -3.82 5.64
N ARG A 54 -4.77 -2.56 5.87
CA ARG A 54 -3.93 -2.15 7.01
C ARG A 54 -4.64 -2.44 8.34
N GLN A 55 -5.91 -2.10 8.46
CA GLN A 55 -6.73 -2.37 9.64
C GLN A 55 -6.88 -3.86 9.88
N ALA A 56 -7.24 -4.65 8.87
CA ALA A 56 -7.34 -6.10 8.98
C ALA A 56 -6.01 -6.76 9.39
N LYS A 57 -4.88 -6.25 8.89
CA LYS A 57 -3.54 -6.72 9.31
C LYS A 57 -3.25 -6.36 10.76
N ALA A 58 -3.62 -5.16 11.21
CA ALA A 58 -3.44 -4.72 12.59
C ALA A 58 -4.29 -5.56 13.56
N GLU A 59 -5.56 -5.78 13.25
CA GLU A 59 -6.47 -6.63 14.04
C GLU A 59 -5.94 -8.07 14.12
N ALA A 60 -5.56 -8.66 12.99
CA ALA A 60 -4.96 -9.99 12.96
C ALA A 60 -3.65 -10.05 13.77
N ASN A 61 -2.89 -8.96 13.82
CA ASN A 61 -1.67 -8.89 14.63
C ASN A 61 -1.99 -8.83 16.12
N VAL A 62 -3.01 -8.07 16.53
CA VAL A 62 -3.46 -7.98 17.92
C VAL A 62 -3.97 -9.33 18.40
N THR A 63 -4.88 -9.98 17.66
CA THR A 63 -5.42 -11.30 18.02
C THR A 63 -4.33 -12.35 18.17
N ARG A 64 -3.30 -12.28 17.32
CA ARG A 64 -2.15 -13.19 17.37
C ARG A 64 -1.26 -12.97 18.60
N LEU A 65 -1.13 -11.71 19.04
CA LEU A 65 -0.42 -11.37 20.27
C LEU A 65 -1.26 -11.63 21.52
N ASP A 66 -2.58 -11.78 21.41
CA ASP A 66 -3.45 -12.16 22.52
C ASP A 66 -3.36 -13.66 22.85
N ASN A 67 -2.16 -14.10 23.27
CA ASN A 67 -1.86 -15.49 23.62
C ASN A 67 -1.67 -15.69 25.13
N GLY A 68 -2.08 -14.71 25.95
CA GLY A 68 -1.89 -14.71 27.41
C GLY A 68 -0.45 -14.46 27.88
N CYS A 69 0.48 -14.17 26.97
CA CYS A 69 1.83 -13.76 27.33
C CYS A 69 1.91 -12.23 27.52
N GLU A 70 2.49 -11.78 28.63
CA GLU A 70 2.90 -10.38 28.78
C GLU A 70 4.18 -10.15 27.96
N HIS A 71 3.99 -9.72 26.71
CA HIS A 71 5.07 -9.54 25.74
C HIS A 71 6.03 -8.44 26.15
N ASP A 72 7.31 -8.77 26.10
CA ASP A 72 8.41 -7.81 26.19
C ASP A 72 9.20 -7.89 24.88
N PHE A 73 9.10 -6.85 24.06
CA PHE A 73 9.78 -6.76 22.77
C PHE A 73 11.07 -5.94 22.83
N ASP A 74 11.32 -5.28 23.96
CA ASP A 74 12.48 -4.41 24.17
C ASP A 74 13.68 -5.22 24.71
N GLY A 75 13.41 -6.38 25.32
CA GLY A 75 14.39 -7.36 25.76
C GLY A 75 15.07 -8.13 24.62
N GLY A 76 15.92 -7.47 23.83
CA GLY A 76 16.79 -8.09 22.83
C GLY A 76 17.95 -8.90 23.44
N LEU A 77 17.66 -9.84 24.34
CA LEU A 77 18.68 -10.65 25.03
C LEU A 77 18.74 -12.07 24.45
N GLY A 78 19.97 -12.55 24.14
CA GLY A 78 20.24 -13.99 24.08
C GLY A 78 19.96 -14.75 22.78
N GLY A 79 20.15 -14.16 21.59
CA GLY A 79 20.12 -14.93 20.33
C GLY A 79 18.79 -14.92 19.57
N PHE A 80 17.82 -14.11 20.01
CA PHE A 80 16.54 -13.89 19.33
C PHE A 80 16.60 -12.72 18.32
N PRO A 81 15.75 -12.71 17.28
CA PRO A 81 15.60 -11.56 16.40
C PRO A 81 15.06 -10.33 17.13
N ALA A 82 15.39 -9.14 16.65
CA ALA A 82 14.88 -7.89 17.21
C ALA A 82 13.35 -7.83 17.17
N GLY A 83 12.74 -7.31 18.24
CA GLY A 83 11.28 -7.21 18.35
C GLY A 83 10.57 -8.56 18.51
N VAL A 84 11.26 -9.61 18.95
CA VAL A 84 10.67 -10.91 19.30
C VAL A 84 10.59 -11.04 20.82
N CYS A 85 9.44 -11.45 21.32
CA CYS A 85 9.27 -11.72 22.74
C CYS A 85 10.07 -12.98 23.13
N PRO A 86 11.04 -12.90 24.06
CA PRO A 86 11.86 -14.05 24.44
C PRO A 86 11.06 -15.12 25.21
N LYS A 87 9.89 -14.76 25.78
CA LYS A 87 9.02 -15.68 26.53
C LYS A 87 8.24 -16.61 25.61
N CYS A 88 7.55 -16.05 24.61
CA CYS A 88 6.65 -16.81 23.73
C CYS A 88 7.23 -17.03 22.32
N GLY A 89 8.32 -16.36 21.96
CA GLY A 89 8.95 -16.50 20.65
C GLY A 89 8.28 -15.75 19.51
N ILE A 90 7.22 -14.99 19.80
CA ILE A 90 6.42 -14.31 18.79
C ILE A 90 7.00 -12.92 18.49
N ALA A 91 7.10 -12.56 17.22
CA ALA A 91 7.52 -11.21 16.79
C ALA A 91 6.43 -10.17 17.05
N LYS A 92 6.79 -8.91 17.30
CA LYS A 92 5.86 -7.77 17.47
C LYS A 92 4.99 -7.55 16.23
N ASP A 93 5.61 -7.61 15.05
CA ASP A 93 4.94 -7.53 13.77
C ASP A 93 4.96 -8.88 13.06
N LYS A 94 3.86 -9.22 12.41
CA LYS A 94 3.77 -10.45 11.60
C LYS A 94 4.82 -10.39 10.47
N PRO A 95 5.75 -11.37 10.40
CA PRO A 95 6.79 -11.38 9.39
C PRO A 95 6.22 -11.63 7.99
N ASN A 96 6.94 -11.17 6.96
CA ASN A 96 6.59 -11.44 5.58
C ASN A 96 6.76 -12.93 5.26
N GLY A 97 5.65 -13.60 4.95
CA GLY A 97 5.64 -15.01 4.56
C GLY A 97 4.45 -15.79 5.12
N PRO A 98 4.38 -17.10 4.81
CA PRO A 98 3.28 -17.96 5.25
C PRO A 98 3.35 -18.34 6.73
N CYS A 99 4.54 -18.26 7.34
CA CYS A 99 4.79 -18.66 8.72
C CYS A 99 4.88 -17.43 9.63
N ASP A 100 4.02 -17.39 10.64
CA ASP A 100 4.11 -16.44 11.74
C ASP A 100 5.15 -16.92 12.76
N HIS A 101 6.43 -16.70 12.46
CA HIS A 101 7.55 -17.32 13.17
C HIS A 101 7.39 -17.32 14.69
N VAL A 102 7.54 -18.51 15.29
CA VAL A 102 7.61 -18.72 16.73
C VAL A 102 9.03 -19.18 17.04
N TRP A 103 9.85 -18.26 17.52
CA TRP A 103 11.26 -18.47 17.77
C TRP A 103 11.49 -19.15 19.13
N ARG A 104 12.32 -20.20 19.14
CA ARG A 104 12.79 -20.86 20.35
C ARG A 104 14.29 -20.67 20.46
N ALA A 105 14.80 -20.60 21.68
CA ALA A 105 16.24 -20.63 21.91
C ALA A 105 16.79 -21.96 21.38
N GLY A 106 17.84 -21.90 20.57
CA GLY A 106 18.49 -23.08 20.04
C GLY A 106 19.49 -23.67 21.03
N GLU A 107 19.68 -24.98 20.97
CA GLU A 107 20.64 -25.69 21.81
C GLU A 107 22.04 -25.62 21.17
N GLY A 108 22.96 -24.88 21.79
CA GLY A 108 24.35 -24.79 21.32
C GLY A 108 25.17 -23.73 22.04
N ALA A 109 26.49 -23.80 21.88
CA ALA A 109 27.43 -22.85 22.50
C ALA A 109 27.32 -21.42 21.96
N ILE A 110 26.75 -21.25 20.77
CA ILE A 110 26.52 -19.94 20.13
C ILE A 110 25.04 -19.60 20.28
N PRO A 111 24.69 -18.40 20.83
CA PRO A 111 23.30 -17.96 20.93
C PRO A 111 22.65 -17.89 19.54
N HIS A 112 21.67 -18.76 19.35
CA HIS A 112 20.86 -18.80 18.14
C HIS A 112 19.42 -19.10 18.51
N SER A 113 18.52 -18.81 17.59
CA SER A 113 17.11 -19.14 17.72
C SER A 113 16.60 -19.83 16.46
N THR A 114 15.62 -20.70 16.62
CA THR A 114 15.01 -21.45 15.52
C THR A 114 13.51 -21.31 15.56
N CYS A 115 12.91 -21.12 14.39
CA CYS A 115 11.46 -21.05 14.28
C CYS A 115 10.88 -22.46 14.37
N GLU A 116 10.02 -22.70 15.36
CA GLU A 116 9.34 -23.98 15.61
C GLU A 116 8.52 -24.44 14.41
N LYS A 117 7.85 -23.51 13.73
CA LYS A 117 6.93 -23.82 12.62
C LYS A 117 7.61 -24.12 11.27
N CYS A 118 8.73 -23.47 10.95
CA CYS A 118 9.32 -23.54 9.61
C CYS A 118 10.83 -23.85 9.61
N GLY A 119 11.45 -24.09 10.76
CA GLY A 119 12.85 -24.47 10.90
C GLY A 119 13.87 -23.39 10.54
N ARG A 120 13.46 -22.14 10.23
CA ARG A 120 14.39 -21.04 9.97
C ARG A 120 15.25 -20.79 11.21
N LYS A 121 16.54 -20.55 11.00
CA LYS A 121 17.50 -20.25 12.07
C LYS A 121 17.89 -18.78 12.03
N TYR A 122 18.07 -18.17 13.18
CA TYR A 122 18.59 -16.83 13.36
C TYR A 122 19.79 -16.89 14.29
N ASN A 123 20.92 -16.34 13.86
CA ASN A 123 22.14 -16.26 14.64
C ASN A 123 22.40 -14.79 14.96
N ALA A 124 22.40 -14.41 16.25
CA ALA A 124 22.61 -13.01 16.63
C ALA A 124 24.00 -12.48 16.26
N VAL A 125 25.01 -13.36 16.20
CA VAL A 125 26.40 -13.00 15.85
C VAL A 125 26.53 -12.47 14.42
N SER A 126 25.66 -12.89 13.50
CA SER A 126 25.66 -12.39 12.11
C SER A 126 24.89 -11.09 11.90
N ALA A 127 24.11 -10.64 12.88
CA ALA A 127 23.27 -9.44 12.76
C ALA A 127 24.02 -8.13 13.14
N GLY A 128 25.23 -8.23 13.70
CA GLY A 128 26.02 -7.08 14.16
C GLY A 128 27.11 -6.58 13.19
N ASN A 129 27.12 -7.03 11.93
CA ASN A 129 28.10 -6.62 10.91
C ASN A 129 27.50 -5.76 9.78
N VAL A 130 26.49 -4.94 10.10
CA VAL A 130 25.94 -3.94 9.17
C VAL A 130 25.96 -2.58 9.83
#